data_AF-A0A2V7V0F6-F1
#
_entry.id   AF-A0A2V7V0F6-F1
#
_cell.length_a   1.000
_cell.length_b   1.000
_cell.length_c   1.000
_cell.angle_alpha   90.00
_cell.angle_beta   90.00
_cell.angle_gamma   90.00
#
_symmetry.space_group_name_H-M   'P 1'
#
loop_
_entity.id
_entity.type
_entity.pdbx_description
1 polymer ?
#
loop_
_entity_poly.entity_id
_entity_poly.type
_entity_poly.pdbx_seq_one_letter_code
_entity_poly.pdbx_strand_id
1 'polypeptide(L)'
;MGPPESLVLLPTGAGEPRALPAGPLKTYVEASFFPSGDRLVILASEPGHARRCYVQDLAGGLPHAVSPEGASVDFAGNPVSPDGKLLALRGADGKVIVLPTEGGEPRPIGGLDPGAVPLGWSPDGRSLFVWSREQLPARVVRLDLATGKSELWRELGPLDAAGIVGISTVNMTPDGKSYAYTYDHRNAELYLGEGLE
;
A
#
# COMPACT_ATOMS: atom_id res chain seq x y z
N MET A 1 6.68 23.21 19.33
CA MET A 1 6.85 22.55 18.01
C MET A 1 7.67 21.30 18.24
N GLY A 2 7.14 20.13 17.88
CA GLY A 2 7.91 18.88 17.94
C GLY A 2 9.05 18.89 16.91
N PRO A 3 9.98 17.93 16.99
CA PRO A 3 11.00 17.78 15.96
C PRO A 3 10.35 17.61 14.58
N PRO A 4 10.98 18.11 13.50
CA PRO A 4 10.49 17.89 12.15
C PRO A 4 10.39 16.38 11.87
N GLU A 5 9.34 15.98 11.15
CA GLU A 5 9.21 14.58 10.73
C GLU A 5 10.42 14.19 9.87
N SER A 6 10.97 13.01 10.14
CA SER A 6 12.13 12.49 9.42
C SER A 6 12.00 10.99 9.25
N LEU A 7 12.58 10.49 8.17
CA LEU A 7 12.68 9.06 7.92
C LEU A 7 14.00 8.53 8.49
N VAL A 8 13.91 7.57 9.40
CA VAL A 8 15.07 7.02 10.10
C VAL A 8 15.18 5.52 9.83
N LEU A 9 16.35 5.08 9.39
CA LEU A 9 16.70 3.67 9.29
C LEU A 9 17.16 3.16 10.65
N LEU A 10 16.51 2.11 11.15
CA LEU A 10 16.89 1.43 12.38
C LEU A 10 17.50 0.06 12.04
N PRO A 11 18.69 -0.25 12.55
CA PRO A 11 19.29 -1.57 12.37
C PRO A 11 18.49 -2.62 13.17
N THR A 12 18.35 -3.82 12.61
CA THR A 12 17.72 -4.97 13.29
C THR A 12 18.70 -5.79 14.13
N GLY A 13 19.96 -5.35 14.18
CA GLY A 13 21.02 -5.89 15.03
C GLY A 13 21.87 -4.74 15.58
N ALA A 14 23.15 -5.00 15.87
CA ALA A 14 24.05 -3.93 16.31
C ALA A 14 24.24 -2.88 15.22
N GLY A 15 24.17 -1.60 15.59
CA GLY A 15 24.36 -0.46 14.71
C GLY A 15 23.67 0.79 15.25
N GLU A 16 23.95 1.92 14.64
CA GLU A 16 23.32 3.19 15.01
C GLU A 16 22.16 3.55 14.06
N PRO A 17 21.07 4.15 14.57
CA PRO A 17 20.04 4.77 13.75
C PRO A 17 20.63 5.77 12.75
N ARG A 18 20.13 5.76 11.52
CA ARG A 18 20.56 6.70 10.47
C ARG A 18 19.37 7.47 9.92
N ALA A 19 19.32 8.77 10.21
CA ALA A 19 18.34 9.67 9.61
C ALA A 19 18.68 9.91 8.12
N LEU A 20 17.68 9.84 7.26
CA LEU A 20 17.80 10.14 5.84
C LEU A 20 17.51 11.62 5.57
N PRO A 21 18.17 12.24 4.57
CA PRO A 21 17.88 13.61 4.20
C PRO A 21 16.41 13.79 3.80
N ALA A 22 15.68 14.64 4.52
CA ALA A 22 14.24 14.85 4.28
C ALA A 22 13.95 15.63 2.98
N GLY A 23 14.88 16.47 2.53
CA GLY A 23 14.67 17.36 1.39
C GLY A 23 13.43 18.24 1.58
N PRO A 24 12.53 18.34 0.59
CA PRO A 24 11.34 19.18 0.68
C PRO A 24 10.17 18.51 1.44
N LEU A 25 10.30 17.25 1.85
CA LEU A 25 9.23 16.51 2.49
C LEU A 25 8.91 17.05 3.87
N LYS A 26 7.62 17.20 4.15
CA LYS A 26 7.12 17.70 5.45
C LYS A 26 6.33 16.67 6.22
N THR A 27 5.53 15.85 5.52
CA THR A 27 4.72 14.81 6.15
C THR A 27 5.05 13.47 5.54
N TYR A 28 5.27 12.47 6.38
CA TYR A 28 5.51 11.09 6.00
C TYR A 28 4.30 10.25 6.37
N VAL A 29 3.83 9.43 5.43
CA VAL A 29 2.75 8.48 5.68
C VAL A 29 3.34 7.10 5.92
N GLU A 30 4.12 6.61 4.95
CA GLU A 30 4.64 5.25 4.98
C GLU A 30 5.82 5.10 3.99
N ALA A 31 6.65 4.08 4.17
CA ALA A 31 7.79 3.81 3.30
C ALA A 31 8.08 2.30 3.19
N SER A 32 8.65 1.89 2.05
CA SER A 32 9.12 0.52 1.83
C SER A 32 10.44 0.50 1.07
N PHE A 33 11.26 -0.52 1.32
CA PHE A 33 12.45 -0.78 0.53
C PHE A 33 12.11 -1.25 -0.87
N PHE A 34 12.94 -0.88 -1.82
CA PHE A 34 13.05 -1.58 -3.10
C PHE A 34 13.58 -3.00 -2.85
N PRO A 35 13.26 -3.98 -3.72
CA PRO A 35 13.78 -5.34 -3.59
C PRO A 35 15.31 -5.44 -3.54
N SER A 36 16.01 -4.49 -4.17
CA SER A 36 17.47 -4.36 -4.13
C SER A 36 18.02 -3.93 -2.77
N GLY A 37 17.19 -3.33 -1.91
CA GLY A 37 17.57 -2.88 -0.57
C GLY A 37 18.40 -1.59 -0.52
N ASP A 38 18.67 -0.97 -1.66
CA ASP A 38 19.48 0.26 -1.80
C ASP A 38 18.65 1.55 -1.94
N ARG A 39 17.32 1.42 -2.10
CA ARG A 39 16.40 2.54 -2.28
C ARG A 39 15.12 2.35 -1.49
N LEU A 40 14.42 3.45 -1.23
CA LEU A 40 13.10 3.49 -0.63
C LEU A 40 12.10 4.11 -1.61
N VAL A 41 10.87 3.60 -1.58
CA VAL A 41 9.68 4.34 -2.00
C VAL A 41 8.98 4.88 -0.76
N ILE A 42 8.55 6.13 -0.81
CA ILE A 42 8.02 6.87 0.33
C ILE A 42 6.71 7.54 -0.10
N LEU A 43 5.62 7.30 0.62
CA LEU A 43 4.40 8.08 0.49
C LEU A 43 4.51 9.28 1.45
N ALA A 44 4.59 10.48 0.88
CA ALA A 44 4.82 11.70 1.64
C ALA A 44 4.15 12.91 0.96
N SER A 45 4.23 14.08 1.59
CA SER A 45 3.82 15.35 1.00
C SER A 45 4.79 16.49 1.31
N GLU A 46 4.92 17.38 0.34
CA GLU A 46 5.56 18.69 0.47
C GLU A 46 4.54 19.73 0.99
N PRO A 47 5.00 20.86 1.57
CA PRO A 47 4.10 21.94 1.98
C PRO A 47 3.22 22.43 0.82
N GLY A 48 1.89 22.37 0.97
CA GLY A 48 0.95 22.88 -0.04
C GLY A 48 0.63 21.91 -1.19
N HIS A 49 1.20 20.70 -1.17
CA HIS A 49 0.96 19.68 -2.19
C HIS A 49 0.20 18.48 -1.61
N ALA A 50 -0.60 17.80 -2.43
CA ALA A 50 -1.21 16.55 -2.02
C ALA A 50 -0.15 15.44 -1.88
N ARG A 51 -0.47 14.39 -1.12
CA ARG A 51 0.40 13.22 -0.97
C ARG A 51 0.72 12.58 -2.33
N ARG A 52 1.94 12.10 -2.48
CA ARG A 52 2.42 11.34 -3.64
C ARG A 52 3.61 10.47 -3.25
N CYS A 53 4.00 9.56 -4.14
CA CYS A 53 5.15 8.71 -3.94
C CYS A 53 6.44 9.40 -4.37
N TYR A 54 7.48 9.18 -3.59
CA TYR A 54 8.85 9.64 -3.81
C TYR A 54 9.78 8.44 -3.80
N VAL A 55 10.92 8.56 -4.49
CA VAL A 55 12.02 7.60 -4.41
C VAL A 55 13.25 8.28 -3.83
N GLN A 56 13.94 7.57 -2.94
CA GLN A 56 15.18 8.03 -2.32
C GLN A 56 16.21 6.91 -2.26
N ASP A 57 17.45 7.22 -2.66
CA ASP A 57 18.60 6.33 -2.56
C ASP A 57 19.18 6.35 -1.13
N LEU A 58 19.53 5.17 -0.62
CA LEU A 58 20.09 5.00 0.71
C LEU A 58 21.57 5.37 0.79
N ALA A 59 22.33 5.31 -0.30
CA ALA A 59 23.70 5.82 -0.38
C ALA A 59 23.73 7.34 -0.21
N GLY A 60 22.64 8.02 -0.53
CA GLY A 60 22.44 9.45 -0.29
C GLY A 60 21.60 10.11 -1.37
N GLY A 61 21.34 11.41 -1.19
CA GLY A 61 20.50 12.18 -2.11
C GLY A 61 19.14 12.53 -1.51
N LEU A 62 18.49 13.50 -2.15
CA LEU A 62 17.16 13.97 -1.75
C LEU A 62 16.08 13.09 -2.38
N PRO A 63 14.94 12.89 -1.71
CA PRO A 63 13.79 12.24 -2.31
C PRO A 63 13.30 13.05 -3.51
N HIS A 64 12.91 12.37 -4.59
CA HIS A 64 12.29 12.99 -5.76
C HIS A 64 10.92 12.36 -6.03
N ALA A 65 9.97 13.18 -6.47
CA ALA A 65 8.61 12.72 -6.74
C ALA A 65 8.57 11.83 -7.99
N VAL A 66 7.83 10.72 -7.92
CA VAL A 66 7.70 9.76 -9.02
C VAL A 66 6.27 9.51 -9.46
N SER A 67 5.27 9.83 -8.61
CA SER A 67 3.86 9.70 -8.95
C SER A 67 3.14 11.05 -9.05
N PRO A 68 1.98 11.11 -9.74
CA PRO A 68 1.09 12.26 -9.66
C PRO A 68 0.62 12.54 -8.24
N GLU A 69 0.21 13.78 -8.00
CA GLU A 69 -0.46 14.18 -6.76
C GLU A 69 -1.79 13.44 -6.55
N GLY A 70 -2.06 13.07 -5.30
CA GLY A 70 -3.26 12.32 -4.91
C GLY A 70 -3.15 10.81 -5.13
N ALA A 71 -2.10 10.33 -5.84
CA ALA A 71 -1.80 8.92 -5.87
C ALA A 71 -1.47 8.42 -4.46
N SER A 72 -1.91 7.20 -4.17
CA SER A 72 -1.79 6.58 -2.85
C SER A 72 -1.43 5.11 -3.00
N VAL A 73 -0.92 4.55 -1.91
CA VAL A 73 -0.58 3.14 -1.79
C VAL A 73 -0.92 2.74 -0.37
N ASP A 74 -1.44 1.53 -0.23
CA ASP A 74 -1.49 0.85 1.05
C ASP A 74 -0.31 -0.11 1.06
N PHE A 75 0.69 0.09 1.92
CA PHE A 75 1.86 -0.79 2.00
C PHE A 75 1.55 -2.12 2.71
N ALA A 76 0.33 -2.62 2.54
CA ALA A 76 -0.06 -3.96 2.92
C ALA A 76 0.80 -5.02 2.16
N GLY A 77 1.40 -4.64 1.03
CA GLY A 77 2.59 -5.31 0.51
C GLY A 77 3.54 -4.32 -0.17
N ASN A 78 4.60 -4.84 -0.78
CA ASN A 78 5.58 -3.99 -1.46
C ASN A 78 5.00 -3.49 -2.81
N PRO A 79 4.82 -2.17 -3.01
CA PRO A 79 4.30 -1.64 -4.27
C PRO A 79 5.31 -1.66 -5.41
N VAL A 80 6.59 -1.93 -5.12
CA VAL A 80 7.67 -2.02 -6.11
C VAL A 80 7.68 -3.41 -6.75
N SER A 81 7.77 -3.47 -8.07
CA SER A 81 7.91 -4.73 -8.81
C SER A 81 9.19 -5.48 -8.40
N PRO A 82 9.26 -6.82 -8.52
CA PRO A 82 10.44 -7.59 -8.12
C PRO A 82 11.74 -7.16 -8.81
N ASP A 83 11.64 -6.64 -10.05
CA ASP A 83 12.77 -6.10 -10.81
C ASP A 83 13.12 -4.64 -10.48
N GLY A 84 12.36 -4.00 -9.58
CA GLY A 84 12.61 -2.65 -9.09
C GLY A 84 12.26 -1.54 -10.06
N LYS A 85 11.51 -1.82 -11.14
CA LYS A 85 11.28 -0.86 -12.24
C LYS A 85 9.89 -0.22 -12.25
N LEU A 86 8.91 -0.84 -11.60
CA LEU A 86 7.52 -0.40 -11.64
C LEU A 86 6.97 -0.23 -10.23
N LEU A 87 6.04 0.72 -10.08
CA LEU A 87 5.19 0.90 -8.91
C LEU A 87 3.75 0.55 -9.27
N ALA A 88 3.06 -0.19 -8.40
CA ALA A 88 1.62 -0.37 -8.45
C ALA A 88 0.96 0.46 -7.36
N LEU A 89 0.16 1.45 -7.76
CA LEU A 89 -0.47 2.43 -6.87
C LEU A 89 -1.97 2.50 -7.15
N ARG A 90 -2.68 3.21 -6.27
CA ARG A 90 -4.02 3.71 -6.53
C ARG A 90 -3.94 5.19 -6.92
N GLY A 91 -4.39 5.53 -8.12
CA GLY A 91 -4.43 6.90 -8.63
C GLY A 91 -5.41 7.77 -7.86
N ALA A 92 -5.36 9.08 -8.11
CA ALA A 92 -6.27 10.05 -7.49
C ALA A 92 -7.74 9.81 -7.84
N ASP A 93 -8.02 9.19 -9.00
CA ASP A 93 -9.36 8.76 -9.41
C ASP A 93 -9.79 7.42 -8.78
N GLY A 94 -8.96 6.85 -7.92
CA GLY A 94 -9.22 5.62 -7.19
C GLY A 94 -8.96 4.34 -7.99
N LYS A 95 -8.48 4.42 -9.24
CA LYS A 95 -8.14 3.26 -10.07
C LYS A 95 -6.73 2.78 -9.78
N VAL A 96 -6.48 1.49 -10.01
CA VAL A 96 -5.12 0.96 -9.97
C VAL A 96 -4.33 1.45 -11.18
N ILE A 97 -3.14 1.98 -10.93
CA ILE A 97 -2.20 2.47 -11.93
C ILE A 97 -0.85 1.79 -11.74
N VAL A 98 -0.13 1.62 -12.84
CA VAL A 98 1.27 1.18 -12.84
C VAL A 98 2.13 2.24 -13.53
N LEU A 99 3.27 2.58 -12.94
CA LEU A 99 4.18 3.61 -13.46
C LEU A 99 5.65 3.23 -13.21
N PRO A 100 6.61 3.82 -13.96
CA PRO A 100 8.03 3.58 -13.70
C PRO A 100 8.48 4.15 -12.35
N THR A 101 9.41 3.47 -11.69
CA THR A 101 10.00 3.92 -10.41
C THR A 101 10.86 5.15 -10.54
N GLU A 102 11.36 5.47 -11.73
CA GLU A 102 12.12 6.70 -12.00
C GLU A 102 11.19 7.89 -12.36
N GLY A 103 9.88 7.69 -12.26
CA GLY A 103 8.88 8.61 -12.78
C GLY A 103 8.58 8.37 -14.26
N GLY A 104 7.45 8.90 -14.70
CA GLY A 104 6.93 8.73 -16.06
C GLY A 104 5.41 8.66 -16.09
N GLU A 105 4.86 8.46 -17.28
CA GLU A 105 3.42 8.41 -17.49
C GLU A 105 2.77 7.19 -16.79
N PRO A 106 1.81 7.40 -15.88
CA PRO A 106 1.07 6.31 -15.28
C PRO A 106 0.15 5.62 -16.29
N ARG A 107 0.14 4.29 -16.26
CA ARG A 107 -0.76 3.46 -17.06
C ARG A 107 -1.88 2.90 -16.18
N PRO A 108 -3.15 3.20 -16.47
CA PRO A 108 -4.26 2.59 -15.75
C PRO A 108 -4.34 1.10 -16.06
N ILE A 109 -4.73 0.35 -15.04
CA ILE A 109 -4.96 -1.09 -15.13
C ILE A 109 -6.46 -1.34 -15.26
N GLY A 110 -6.87 -1.91 -16.40
CA GLY A 110 -8.26 -2.30 -16.67
C GLY A 110 -8.61 -3.66 -16.06
N GLY A 111 -9.90 -4.01 -16.11
CA GLY A 111 -10.39 -5.32 -15.64
C GLY A 111 -10.49 -5.46 -14.12
N LEU A 112 -10.45 -4.33 -13.40
CA LEU A 112 -10.59 -4.26 -11.94
C LEU A 112 -11.83 -3.48 -11.57
N ASP A 113 -12.49 -3.90 -10.48
CA ASP A 113 -13.66 -3.23 -9.94
C ASP A 113 -13.31 -1.85 -9.36
N PRO A 114 -14.27 -0.91 -9.30
CA PRO A 114 -14.11 0.33 -8.54
C PRO A 114 -13.71 0.03 -7.09
N GLY A 115 -12.77 0.80 -6.55
CA GLY A 115 -12.28 0.59 -5.18
C GLY A 115 -11.24 -0.51 -5.03
N ALA A 116 -10.80 -1.14 -6.14
CA ALA A 116 -9.66 -2.05 -6.15
C ALA A 116 -8.39 -1.41 -5.56
N VAL A 117 -7.69 -2.17 -4.72
CA VAL A 117 -6.45 -1.80 -4.05
C VAL A 117 -5.37 -2.83 -4.41
N PRO A 118 -4.19 -2.42 -4.90
CA PRO A 118 -3.10 -3.34 -5.13
C PRO A 118 -2.52 -3.81 -3.79
N LEU A 119 -2.36 -5.12 -3.62
CA LEU A 119 -1.72 -5.74 -2.47
C LEU A 119 -0.23 -5.99 -2.70
N GLY A 120 0.18 -6.18 -3.96
CA GLY A 120 1.58 -6.41 -4.30
C GLY A 120 1.74 -7.19 -5.60
N TRP A 121 3.01 -7.40 -5.95
CA TRP A 121 3.40 -8.09 -7.17
C TRP A 121 3.54 -9.59 -6.94
N SER A 122 3.26 -10.36 -7.99
CA SER A 122 3.71 -11.74 -8.08
C SER A 122 5.24 -11.82 -8.21
N PRO A 123 5.87 -12.93 -7.77
CA PRO A 123 7.33 -13.07 -7.78
C PRO A 123 7.98 -12.91 -9.15
N ASP A 124 7.25 -13.27 -10.20
CA ASP A 124 7.71 -13.16 -11.60
C ASP A 124 7.48 -11.75 -12.20
N GLY A 125 6.84 -10.84 -11.45
CA GLY A 125 6.52 -9.48 -11.86
C GLY A 125 5.42 -9.38 -12.93
N ARG A 126 4.75 -10.48 -13.31
CA ARG A 126 3.78 -10.52 -14.41
C ARG A 126 2.35 -10.23 -13.99
N SER A 127 2.06 -10.41 -12.70
CA SER A 127 0.74 -10.20 -12.14
C SER A 127 0.76 -9.29 -10.92
N LEU A 128 -0.37 -8.65 -10.67
CA LEU A 128 -0.69 -7.98 -9.41
C LEU A 128 -1.73 -8.77 -8.64
N PHE A 129 -1.55 -8.84 -7.33
CA PHE A 129 -2.61 -9.22 -6.42
C PHE A 129 -3.39 -7.99 -6.02
N VAL A 130 -4.71 -8.07 -6.10
CA VAL A 130 -5.61 -6.94 -5.91
C VAL A 130 -6.79 -7.40 -5.07
N TRP A 131 -7.30 -6.53 -4.21
CA TRP A 131 -8.47 -6.80 -3.39
C TRP A 131 -9.38 -5.57 -3.32
N SER A 132 -10.58 -5.74 -2.78
CA SER A 132 -11.50 -4.64 -2.45
C SER A 132 -11.82 -4.64 -0.96
N ARG A 133 -11.81 -3.45 -0.35
CA ARG A 133 -12.09 -3.24 1.08
C ARG A 133 -13.57 -3.43 1.44
N GLU A 134 -14.46 -3.37 0.45
CA GLU A 134 -15.92 -3.33 0.66
C GLU A 134 -16.61 -4.69 0.48
N GLN A 135 -15.85 -5.77 0.27
CA GLN A 135 -16.40 -7.11 0.08
C GLN A 135 -16.07 -8.03 1.26
N LEU A 136 -17.09 -8.73 1.78
CA LEU A 136 -16.95 -9.81 2.75
C LEU A 136 -17.57 -11.10 2.18
N PRO A 137 -16.82 -12.23 2.14
CA PRO A 137 -15.39 -12.32 2.44
C PRO A 137 -14.55 -11.45 1.49
N ALA A 138 -13.38 -11.01 1.93
CA ALA A 138 -12.49 -10.23 1.07
C ALA A 138 -11.96 -11.12 -0.06
N ARG A 139 -12.22 -10.72 -1.29
CA ARG A 139 -11.78 -11.45 -2.48
C ARG A 139 -10.46 -10.85 -2.95
N VAL A 140 -9.43 -11.69 -2.97
CA VAL A 140 -8.14 -11.36 -3.56
C VAL A 140 -8.08 -12.00 -4.94
N VAL A 141 -7.89 -11.17 -5.95
CA VAL A 141 -7.74 -11.59 -7.34
C VAL A 141 -6.28 -11.45 -7.77
N ARG A 142 -5.84 -12.34 -8.65
CA ARG A 142 -4.58 -12.22 -9.37
C ARG A 142 -4.89 -11.69 -10.77
N LEU A 143 -4.33 -10.54 -11.12
CA LEU A 143 -4.49 -9.92 -12.44
C LEU A 143 -3.20 -10.06 -13.24
N ASP A 144 -3.28 -10.66 -14.43
CA ASP A 144 -2.18 -10.70 -15.40
C ASP A 144 -2.07 -9.35 -16.13
N LEU A 145 -0.88 -8.74 -16.09
CA LEU A 145 -0.67 -7.39 -16.62
C LEU A 145 -0.60 -7.32 -18.15
N ALA A 146 -0.28 -8.43 -18.81
CA ALA A 146 -0.16 -8.49 -20.26
C ALA A 146 -1.53 -8.64 -20.92
N THR A 147 -2.41 -9.43 -20.31
CA THR A 147 -3.73 -9.77 -20.85
C THR A 147 -4.87 -8.98 -20.23
N GLY A 148 -4.67 -8.39 -19.03
CA GLY A 148 -5.70 -7.73 -18.25
C GLY A 148 -6.74 -8.68 -17.67
N LYS A 149 -6.49 -10.00 -17.70
CA LYS A 149 -7.40 -11.00 -17.13
C LYS A 149 -7.15 -11.16 -15.64
N SER A 150 -8.23 -11.17 -14.86
CA SER A 150 -8.21 -11.45 -13.43
C SER A 150 -8.80 -12.83 -13.14
N GLU A 151 -8.22 -13.51 -12.17
CA GLU A 151 -8.73 -14.76 -11.60
C GLU A 151 -8.81 -14.65 -10.08
N LEU A 152 -9.79 -15.34 -9.48
CA LEU A 152 -9.86 -15.43 -8.02
C LEU A 152 -8.66 -16.21 -7.52
N TRP A 153 -7.86 -15.59 -6.67
CA TRP A 153 -6.73 -16.25 -6.02
C TRP A 153 -7.15 -16.83 -4.67
N ARG A 154 -7.75 -16.03 -3.79
CA ARG A 154 -8.23 -16.45 -2.46
C ARG A 154 -9.43 -15.63 -1.99
N GLU A 155 -10.22 -16.23 -1.11
CA GLU A 155 -11.16 -15.52 -0.25
C GLU A 155 -10.60 -15.49 1.17
N LEU A 156 -10.62 -14.31 1.78
CA LEU A 156 -10.08 -14.04 3.10
C LEU A 156 -11.23 -13.60 4.01
N GLY A 157 -11.23 -14.12 5.24
CA GLY A 157 -12.19 -13.72 6.26
C GLY A 157 -12.49 -14.87 7.21
N PRO A 158 -13.00 -14.55 8.40
CA PRO A 158 -13.44 -15.58 9.34
C PRO A 158 -14.59 -16.39 8.74
N LEU A 159 -14.69 -17.65 9.17
CA LEU A 159 -15.77 -18.54 8.73
C LEU A 159 -17.15 -18.04 9.19
N ASP A 160 -17.20 -17.35 10.33
CA ASP A 160 -18.38 -16.66 10.85
C ASP A 160 -18.23 -15.15 10.65
N ALA A 161 -19.09 -14.58 9.81
CA ALA A 161 -19.09 -13.16 9.50
C ALA A 161 -19.96 -12.32 10.46
N ALA A 162 -20.62 -12.94 11.44
CA ALA A 162 -21.43 -12.21 12.42
C ALA A 162 -20.57 -11.17 13.16
N GLY A 163 -21.09 -9.95 13.29
CA GLY A 163 -20.40 -8.83 13.95
C GLY A 163 -19.18 -8.28 13.19
N ILE A 164 -18.80 -8.84 12.04
CA ILE A 164 -17.68 -8.32 11.24
C ILE A 164 -18.10 -7.10 10.44
N VAL A 165 -17.32 -6.03 10.57
CA VAL A 165 -17.54 -4.77 9.86
C VAL A 165 -16.74 -4.72 8.56
N GLY A 166 -15.58 -5.37 8.51
CA GLY A 166 -14.73 -5.44 7.32
C GLY A 166 -13.35 -6.00 7.61
N ILE A 167 -12.61 -6.32 6.55
CA ILE A 167 -11.19 -6.62 6.61
C ILE A 167 -10.43 -5.30 6.37
N SER A 168 -9.59 -4.90 7.33
CA SER A 168 -8.94 -3.60 7.35
C SER A 168 -7.59 -3.60 6.62
N THR A 169 -6.82 -4.69 6.73
CA THR A 169 -5.54 -4.88 6.06
C THR A 169 -5.33 -6.33 5.64
N VAL A 170 -4.60 -6.54 4.55
CA VAL A 170 -4.12 -7.84 4.08
C VAL A 170 -2.66 -7.70 3.72
N ASN A 171 -1.79 -8.40 4.44
CA ASN A 171 -0.37 -8.47 4.15
C ASN A 171 0.00 -9.80 3.53
N MET A 172 0.95 -9.81 2.60
CA MET A 172 1.38 -11.02 1.91
C MET A 172 2.89 -11.08 1.74
N THR A 173 3.46 -12.28 1.83
CA THR A 173 4.87 -12.49 1.53
C THR A 173 5.15 -12.27 0.04
N PRO A 174 6.36 -11.81 -0.33
CA PRO A 174 6.71 -11.61 -1.74
C PRO A 174 6.54 -12.86 -2.60
N ASP A 175 6.72 -14.06 -2.02
CA ASP A 175 6.53 -15.34 -2.69
C ASP A 175 5.06 -15.78 -2.82
N GLY A 176 4.12 -15.01 -2.26
CA GLY A 176 2.69 -15.27 -2.26
C GLY A 176 2.27 -16.52 -1.46
N LYS A 177 3.17 -17.12 -0.67
CA LYS A 177 2.88 -18.37 0.05
C LYS A 177 2.21 -18.16 1.39
N SER A 178 2.43 -17.01 2.01
CA SER A 178 1.90 -16.68 3.33
C SER A 178 1.22 -15.31 3.31
N TYR A 179 0.19 -15.16 4.12
CA TYR A 179 -0.53 -13.91 4.27
C TYR A 179 -1.05 -13.75 5.70
N ALA A 180 -1.29 -12.51 6.10
CA ALA A 180 -1.94 -12.13 7.35
C ALA A 180 -3.01 -11.09 7.03
N TYR A 181 -4.11 -11.08 7.77
CA TYR A 181 -5.14 -10.05 7.62
C TYR A 181 -5.70 -9.65 8.98
N THR A 182 -6.18 -8.42 9.05
CA THR A 182 -6.86 -7.87 10.24
C THR A 182 -8.30 -7.58 9.87
N TYR A 183 -9.24 -7.85 10.78
CA TYR A 183 -10.64 -7.54 10.60
C TYR A 183 -11.20 -6.85 11.85
N ASP A 184 -12.19 -5.99 11.64
CA ASP A 184 -12.88 -5.31 12.72
C ASP A 184 -14.14 -6.08 13.09
N HIS A 185 -14.23 -6.50 14.34
CA HIS A 185 -15.42 -7.12 14.91
C HIS A 185 -16.08 -6.14 15.88
N ARG A 186 -17.33 -5.75 15.61
CA ARG A 186 -18.11 -4.85 16.46
C ARG A 186 -19.31 -5.58 17.02
N ASN A 187 -19.32 -5.71 18.34
CA ASN A 187 -20.49 -6.11 19.09
C ASN A 187 -21.17 -4.86 19.64
N ALA A 188 -22.49 -4.79 19.49
CA ALA A 188 -23.31 -3.77 20.10
C ALA A 188 -24.53 -4.43 20.75
N GLU A 189 -24.86 -3.99 21.95
CA GLU A 189 -26.08 -4.37 22.64
C GLU A 189 -26.99 -3.14 22.74
N LEU A 190 -28.26 -3.32 22.37
CA LEU A 190 -29.26 -2.27 22.47
C LEU A 190 -30.08 -2.49 23.74
N TYR A 191 -30.10 -1.47 24.60
CA TYR A 191 -30.91 -1.45 25.82
C TYR A 191 -32.07 -0.46 25.64
N LEU A 192 -33.27 -0.86 26.08
CA LEU A 192 -34.41 0.04 26.22
C LEU A 192 -34.50 0.51 27.68
N GLY A 193 -34.38 1.82 27.90
CA GLY A 193 -34.66 2.44 29.20
C GLY A 193 -36.05 3.07 29.19
N GLU A 194 -36.91 2.65 30.10
CA GLU A 194 -38.22 3.25 30.36
C GLU A 194 -38.19 4.01 31.70
N GLY A 195 -39.04 5.03 31.87
CA GLY A 195 -39.13 5.80 33.13
C GLY A 195 -38.16 6.98 33.26
N LEU A 196 -37.86 7.68 32.15
CA LEU A 196 -37.19 8.98 32.19
C LEU A 196 -38.22 10.05 32.60
N GLU A 197 -38.38 10.26 33.91
CA GLU A 197 -39.07 11.43 34.48
C GLU A 197 -38.10 12.58 34.78
#